data_AF-A0A926DNV4-F1
#
_entry.id   AF-A0A926DNV4-F1
#
_cell.length_a   1.000
_cell.length_b   1.000
_cell.length_c   1.000
_cell.angle_alpha   90.00
_cell.angle_beta   90.00
_cell.angle_gamma   90.00
#
_symmetry.space_group_name_H-M   'P 1'
#
loop_
_entity.id
_entity.type
_entity.pdbx_description
1 polymer ?
#
loop_
_entity_poly.entity_id
_entity_poly.type
_entity_poly.pdbx_seq_one_letter_code
_entity_poly.pdbx_strand_id
1 'polypeptide(L)'
;MMKKKVHSFFSLFLAVCLLTCAFSAFAADNVLGGNITWKVDGSVLYLEGSGDMTLTYEYLTDIPWYEERNNIDTIVIGDGITSLAEGAFTAFRKLKTVEFPSSMTTIGSSAFLSCEGLESIVLSDRITRVEGGAFVGCEALKTITVPGSVYYISSDAFYNCFDLTIVGIPGSYAETFSKEHDIPFDGSLPAPEEIMVSVNRSLLTFDQPPVIVNDRTLVPLRAIFEALGAVVDWEPTTRTVTARRDDINISLVVDTNIIKKNGADIEIDVPAQIVGDRTMVPVRAISESLGASVDWDPATRTVLIDD
;
A
#
# COMPACT_ATOMS: atom_id res chain seq x y z
N MET A 1 -21.63 28.00 20.16
CA MET A 1 -20.81 27.00 20.89
C MET A 1 -21.01 25.67 20.17
N MET A 2 -20.04 24.97 19.59
CA MET A 2 -18.58 25.00 19.58
C MET A 2 -18.14 24.64 18.14
N LYS A 3 -17.45 25.56 17.45
CA LYS A 3 -16.51 25.20 16.37
C LYS A 3 -15.14 25.17 17.04
N LYS A 4 -14.48 24.02 17.15
CA LYS A 4 -13.06 23.94 17.54
C LYS A 4 -12.49 22.53 17.31
N LYS A 5 -11.32 22.51 16.67
CA LYS A 5 -10.32 21.43 16.55
C LYS A 5 -10.44 20.45 15.37
N VAL A 6 -10.24 20.97 14.16
CA VAL A 6 -9.60 20.21 13.06
C VAL A 6 -8.57 21.13 12.42
N HIS A 7 -7.48 21.47 13.13
CA HIS A 7 -6.43 22.39 12.63
C HIS A 7 -5.03 22.07 13.22
N SER A 8 -4.70 20.81 13.53
CA SER A 8 -3.40 20.50 14.14
C SER A 8 -2.51 19.48 13.40
N PHE A 9 -2.95 18.87 12.31
CA PHE A 9 -2.10 17.89 11.58
C PHE A 9 -1.62 18.37 10.20
N PHE A 10 -2.16 19.47 9.69
CA PHE A 10 -1.67 20.11 8.44
C PHE A 10 -0.42 20.97 8.63
N SER A 11 0.06 21.11 9.88
CA SER A 11 1.18 22.01 10.23
C SER A 11 2.57 21.39 10.07
N LEU A 12 2.68 20.07 9.84
CA LEU A 12 3.98 19.43 9.58
C LEU A 12 4.28 19.34 8.08
N PHE A 13 3.24 19.27 7.24
CA PHE A 13 3.37 19.22 5.77
C PHE A 13 3.96 20.51 5.16
N LEU A 14 3.95 21.63 5.88
CA LEU A 14 4.43 22.93 5.40
C LEU A 14 5.84 23.30 5.89
N ALA A 15 6.43 22.54 6.83
CA ALA A 15 7.71 22.91 7.44
C ALA A 15 8.94 22.42 6.68
N VAL A 16 8.80 21.42 5.80
CA VAL A 16 9.95 20.85 5.04
C VAL A 16 10.06 21.43 3.62
N CYS A 17 9.00 22.04 3.08
CA CYS A 17 8.99 22.60 1.71
C CYS A 17 9.74 23.94 1.56
N LEU A 18 10.39 24.46 2.61
CA LEU A 18 11.13 25.73 2.59
C LEU A 18 12.61 25.65 3.00
N LEU A 19 13.19 24.45 3.10
CA LEU A 19 14.65 24.32 3.06
C LEU A 19 15.10 24.10 1.61
N THR A 20 15.06 25.16 0.80
CA THR A 20 16.08 25.32 -0.25
C THR A 20 17.42 25.65 0.43
N CYS A 21 17.92 24.74 1.26
CA CYS A 21 19.33 24.75 1.63
C CYS A 21 20.07 24.45 0.33
N ALA A 22 21.00 25.33 -0.04
CA ALA A 22 21.86 25.15 -1.19
C ALA A 22 22.43 23.73 -1.19
N PHE A 23 21.87 22.84 -2.02
CA PHE A 23 22.30 21.46 -2.13
C PHE A 23 23.72 21.49 -2.69
N SER A 24 24.71 21.19 -1.85
CA SER A 24 25.97 20.66 -2.34
C SER A 24 25.65 19.42 -3.16
N ALA A 25 26.19 19.33 -4.38
CA ALA A 25 26.02 18.17 -5.24
C ALA A 25 26.36 16.89 -4.47
N PHE A 26 25.52 15.86 -4.61
CA PHE A 26 25.83 14.52 -4.11
C PHE A 26 27.17 14.07 -4.67
N ALA A 27 28.03 13.51 -3.82
CA ALA A 27 29.31 12.99 -4.27
C ALA A 27 29.06 11.75 -5.16
N ALA A 28 29.90 11.55 -6.19
CA ALA A 28 29.67 10.51 -7.21
C ALA A 28 29.69 9.06 -6.65
N ASP A 29 30.28 8.89 -5.47
CA ASP A 29 30.30 7.68 -4.65
C ASP A 29 29.01 7.42 -3.87
N ASN A 30 28.06 8.36 -3.87
CA ASN A 30 26.78 8.22 -3.18
C ASN A 30 25.64 7.71 -4.07
N VAL A 31 25.94 7.06 -5.20
CA VAL A 31 24.93 6.48 -6.09
C VAL A 31 24.67 5.02 -5.68
N LEU A 32 23.45 4.72 -5.26
CA LEU A 32 22.95 3.36 -5.15
C LEU A 32 22.60 2.86 -6.56
N GLY A 33 22.79 1.57 -6.85
CA GLY A 33 22.49 1.00 -8.17
C GLY A 33 21.20 1.57 -8.78
N GLY A 34 21.31 2.24 -9.93
CA GLY A 34 20.21 3.01 -10.53
C GLY A 34 20.40 4.53 -10.45
N ASN A 35 19.28 5.27 -10.32
CA ASN A 35 19.18 6.74 -10.31
C ASN A 35 18.95 7.33 -8.90
N ILE A 36 19.30 6.60 -7.83
CA ILE A 36 19.07 7.03 -6.44
C ILE A 36 20.40 7.41 -5.79
N THR A 37 20.44 8.60 -5.20
CA THR A 37 21.58 9.14 -4.46
C THR A 37 21.24 9.34 -2.98
N TRP A 38 22.25 9.32 -2.12
CA TRP A 38 22.06 9.49 -0.67
C TRP A 38 23.05 10.46 -0.03
N LYS A 39 22.67 11.07 1.10
CA LYS A 39 23.59 11.86 1.93
C LYS A 39 23.16 11.82 3.40
N VAL A 40 24.13 11.93 4.30
CA VAL A 40 23.87 12.14 5.72
C VAL A 40 24.27 13.58 6.07
N ASP A 41 23.37 14.29 6.76
CA ASP A 41 23.64 15.62 7.35
C ASP A 41 23.19 15.60 8.81
N GLY A 42 24.15 15.61 9.73
CA GLY A 42 23.89 15.40 11.16
C GLY A 42 23.28 14.01 11.42
N SER A 43 22.06 13.98 11.96
CA SER A 43 21.29 12.77 12.24
C SER A 43 20.26 12.42 11.15
N VAL A 44 20.28 13.12 10.01
CA VAL A 44 19.30 12.95 8.94
C VAL A 44 19.92 12.25 7.73
N LEU A 45 19.32 11.14 7.30
CA LEU A 45 19.62 10.48 6.04
C LEU A 45 18.64 10.94 4.97
N TYR A 46 19.16 11.53 3.90
CA TYR A 46 18.39 11.94 2.74
C TYR A 46 18.61 10.97 1.58
N LEU A 47 17.53 10.62 0.90
CA LEU A 47 17.51 9.81 -0.32
C LEU A 47 16.82 10.62 -1.41
N GLU A 48 17.45 10.73 -2.56
CA GLU A 48 16.98 11.51 -3.71
C GLU A 48 17.07 10.66 -4.97
N GLY A 49 16.21 10.91 -5.95
CA GLY A 49 16.19 10.16 -7.20
C GLY A 49 14.82 9.59 -7.53
N SER A 50 14.80 8.61 -8.42
CA SER A 50 13.55 8.05 -8.93
C SER A 50 13.59 6.55 -9.18
N GLY A 51 12.44 5.90 -9.00
CA GLY A 51 12.25 4.47 -9.26
C GLY A 51 12.47 3.62 -8.02
N ASP A 52 12.64 2.32 -8.26
CA ASP A 52 12.76 1.33 -7.20
C ASP A 52 14.14 1.38 -6.55
N MET A 53 14.17 1.45 -5.21
CA MET A 53 15.43 1.29 -4.49
C MET A 53 15.86 -0.17 -4.58
N THR A 54 17.08 -0.38 -5.07
CA THR A 54 17.70 -1.71 -5.15
C THR A 54 19.04 -1.67 -4.41
N LEU A 55 19.23 -2.57 -3.46
CA LEU A 55 20.49 -2.76 -2.74
C LEU A 55 21.01 -4.16 -3.06
N THR A 56 22.13 -4.23 -3.79
CA THR A 56 22.79 -5.49 -4.14
C THR A 56 24.14 -5.55 -3.44
N TYR A 57 24.13 -6.06 -2.21
CA TYR A 57 25.32 -6.17 -1.37
C TYR A 57 25.46 -7.59 -0.83
N GLU A 58 26.70 -8.04 -0.65
CA GLU A 58 26.98 -9.36 -0.09
C GLU A 58 26.78 -9.37 1.44
N TYR A 59 27.09 -8.24 2.10
CA TYR A 59 26.93 -8.06 3.53
C TYR A 59 26.20 -6.78 3.87
N LEU A 60 25.43 -6.78 4.98
CA LEU A 60 24.79 -5.58 5.51
C LEU A 60 25.78 -4.43 5.78
N THR A 61 27.05 -4.77 6.08
CA THR A 61 28.15 -3.82 6.28
C THR A 61 28.49 -3.00 5.05
N ASP A 62 28.11 -3.48 3.87
CA ASP A 62 28.44 -2.82 2.60
C ASP A 62 27.36 -1.79 2.20
N ILE A 63 26.23 -1.75 2.93
CA ILE A 63 25.21 -0.73 2.74
C ILE A 63 25.83 0.64 3.09
N PRO A 64 25.68 1.68 2.24
CA PRO A 64 26.51 2.87 2.36
C PRO A 64 26.41 3.64 3.68
N TRP A 65 25.27 3.59 4.35
CA TRP A 65 25.02 4.25 5.64
C TRP A 65 25.17 3.32 6.85
N TYR A 66 25.75 2.12 6.68
CA TYR A 66 25.86 1.13 7.76
C TYR A 66 26.58 1.71 8.98
N GLU A 67 27.69 2.42 8.80
CA GLU A 67 28.46 3.01 9.90
C GLU A 67 27.70 4.14 10.63
N GLU A 68 26.81 4.85 9.93
CA GLU A 68 26.04 5.97 10.48
C GLU A 68 24.71 5.56 11.12
N ARG A 69 24.27 4.30 10.97
CA ARG A 69 22.95 3.82 11.41
C ARG A 69 22.62 4.07 12.90
N ASN A 70 23.66 4.15 13.74
CA ASN A 70 23.50 4.42 15.17
C ASN A 70 23.39 5.92 15.51
N ASN A 71 23.52 6.80 14.52
CA ASN A 71 23.42 8.26 14.65
C ASN A 71 22.18 8.83 13.96
N ILE A 72 21.59 8.09 13.02
CA ILE A 72 20.43 8.53 12.25
C ILE A 72 19.15 8.45 13.10
N ASP A 73 18.46 9.57 13.25
CA ASP A 73 17.14 9.66 13.89
C ASP A 73 16.01 10.01 12.93
N THR A 74 16.35 10.44 11.71
CA THR A 74 15.38 10.87 10.70
C THR A 74 15.80 10.37 9.31
N ILE A 75 14.85 9.84 8.55
CA ILE A 75 15.03 9.49 7.13
C ILE A 75 14.05 10.32 6.28
N VAL A 76 14.58 10.99 5.27
CA VAL A 76 13.81 11.75 4.27
C VAL A 76 13.97 11.09 2.91
N ILE A 77 12.87 10.63 2.34
CA ILE A 77 12.86 9.89 1.07
C ILE A 77 12.22 10.77 -0.02
N GLY A 78 12.96 11.02 -1.09
CA GLY A 78 12.56 11.92 -2.17
C GLY A 78 11.40 11.40 -3.02
N ASP A 79 10.64 12.34 -3.57
CA ASP A 79 9.35 12.12 -4.25
C ASP A 79 9.40 11.23 -5.51
N GLY A 80 10.57 10.89 -6.05
CA GLY A 80 10.66 9.97 -7.18
C GLY A 80 10.75 8.49 -6.79
N ILE A 81 11.05 8.17 -5.53
CA ILE A 81 11.37 6.80 -5.09
C ILE A 81 10.08 6.00 -4.86
N THR A 82 9.92 4.90 -5.60
CA THR A 82 8.67 4.13 -5.65
C THR A 82 8.64 2.92 -4.71
N SER A 83 9.79 2.42 -4.28
CA SER A 83 9.90 1.29 -3.36
C SER A 83 11.18 1.34 -2.52
N LEU A 84 11.12 0.72 -1.34
CA LEU A 84 12.29 0.47 -0.50
C LEU A 84 12.88 -0.91 -0.76
N ALA A 85 14.21 -0.98 -0.79
CA ALA A 85 14.93 -2.25 -0.91
C ALA A 85 14.82 -3.10 0.36
N GLU A 86 15.09 -4.39 0.19
CA GLU A 86 15.26 -5.32 1.30
C GLU A 86 16.34 -4.82 2.27
N GLY A 87 16.00 -4.81 3.56
CA GLY A 87 16.94 -4.48 4.63
C GLY A 87 17.48 -3.04 4.65
N ALA A 88 16.91 -2.13 3.85
CA ALA A 88 17.48 -0.81 3.58
C ALA A 88 17.89 -0.03 4.84
N PHE A 89 17.08 -0.06 5.89
CA PHE A 89 17.30 0.67 7.14
C PHE A 89 17.37 -0.28 8.35
N THR A 90 17.91 -1.48 8.14
CA THR A 90 18.09 -2.47 9.21
C THR A 90 18.92 -1.90 10.36
N ALA A 91 18.42 -2.09 11.58
CA ALA A 91 19.05 -1.77 12.86
C ALA A 91 19.36 -0.28 13.07
N PHE A 92 18.54 0.62 12.53
CA PHE A 92 18.61 2.05 12.85
C PHE A 92 18.00 2.30 14.23
N ARG A 93 18.73 1.97 15.30
CA ARG A 93 18.23 1.96 16.69
C ARG A 93 17.79 3.33 17.24
N LYS A 94 18.24 4.43 16.62
CA LYS A 94 17.85 5.80 17.00
C LYS A 94 16.79 6.41 16.09
N LEU A 95 16.38 5.71 15.03
CA LEU A 95 15.39 6.20 14.08
C LEU A 95 14.08 6.49 14.79
N LYS A 96 13.58 7.72 14.66
CA LYS A 96 12.30 8.16 15.23
C LYS A 96 11.31 8.54 14.15
N THR A 97 11.80 9.10 13.04
CA THR A 97 10.98 9.70 12.00
C THR A 97 11.37 9.17 10.63
N VAL A 98 10.38 8.77 9.85
CA VAL A 98 10.52 8.43 8.43
C VAL A 98 9.47 9.22 7.67
N GLU A 99 9.90 9.98 6.67
CA GLU A 99 9.00 10.70 5.77
C GLU A 99 8.90 9.93 4.44
N PHE A 100 7.75 9.30 4.20
CA PHE A 100 7.48 8.59 2.96
C PHE A 100 6.92 9.52 1.88
N PRO A 101 7.44 9.47 0.65
CA PRO A 101 6.94 10.28 -0.44
C PRO A 101 5.57 9.79 -0.90
N SER A 102 4.87 10.66 -1.59
CA SER A 102 3.56 10.33 -2.18
C SER A 102 3.65 9.30 -3.32
N SER A 103 4.83 9.07 -3.90
CA SER A 103 5.06 8.09 -4.96
C SER A 103 5.37 6.69 -4.46
N MET A 104 5.61 6.52 -3.16
CA MET A 104 5.98 5.22 -2.60
C MET A 104 4.80 4.25 -2.65
N THR A 105 5.06 3.06 -3.20
CA THR A 105 4.07 1.99 -3.31
C THR A 105 4.40 0.78 -2.45
N THR A 106 5.69 0.53 -2.17
CA THR A 106 6.12 -0.71 -1.50
C THR A 106 7.15 -0.45 -0.41
N ILE A 107 6.91 -1.00 0.78
CA ILE A 107 7.91 -1.14 1.84
C ILE A 107 8.52 -2.53 1.73
N GLY A 108 9.81 -2.60 1.39
CA GLY A 108 10.54 -3.84 1.14
C GLY A 108 10.72 -4.73 2.38
N SER A 109 11.09 -5.99 2.13
CA SER A 109 11.29 -6.98 3.19
C SER A 109 12.35 -6.51 4.18
N SER A 110 12.10 -6.66 5.49
CA SER A 110 13.03 -6.23 6.54
C SER A 110 13.50 -4.77 6.45
N ALA A 111 12.81 -3.89 5.70
CA ALA A 111 13.29 -2.53 5.42
C ALA A 111 13.61 -1.72 6.69
N PHE A 112 12.88 -1.94 7.79
CA PHE A 112 13.08 -1.32 9.10
C PHE A 112 13.30 -2.37 10.21
N LEU A 113 13.89 -3.53 9.88
CA LEU A 113 14.19 -4.58 10.85
C LEU A 113 15.01 -4.02 12.03
N SER A 114 14.56 -4.24 13.27
CA SER A 114 15.20 -3.82 14.52
C SER A 114 15.43 -2.31 14.65
N CYS A 115 14.53 -1.48 14.12
CA CYS A 115 14.49 -0.04 14.40
C CYS A 115 13.85 0.23 15.77
N GLU A 116 14.57 -0.08 16.85
CA GLU A 116 14.10 -0.05 18.24
C GLU A 116 13.69 1.36 18.75
N GLY A 117 14.10 2.43 18.06
CA GLY A 117 13.74 3.81 18.42
C GLY A 117 12.45 4.33 17.78
N LEU A 118 11.87 3.57 16.84
CA LEU A 118 10.76 4.02 16.02
C LEU A 118 9.46 3.88 16.80
N GLU A 119 8.89 5.00 17.26
CA GLU A 119 7.68 4.98 18.11
C GLU A 119 6.37 5.00 17.32
N SER A 120 6.37 5.68 16.18
CA SER A 120 5.18 5.84 15.34
C SER A 120 5.57 5.96 13.88
N ILE A 121 4.73 5.45 12.99
CA ILE A 121 4.96 5.58 11.55
C ILE A 121 3.64 5.84 10.81
N VAL A 122 3.69 6.69 9.79
CA VAL A 122 2.54 7.02 8.96
C VAL A 122 2.88 6.65 7.52
N LEU A 123 2.24 5.61 7.00
CA LEU A 123 2.41 5.20 5.61
C LEU A 123 1.69 6.21 4.68
N SER A 124 2.29 6.55 3.55
CA SER A 124 1.69 7.47 2.57
C SER A 124 0.60 6.79 1.74
N ASP A 125 -0.38 7.58 1.26
CA ASP A 125 -1.63 7.13 0.64
C ASP A 125 -1.49 6.25 -0.62
N ARG A 126 -0.29 6.09 -1.17
CA ARG A 126 -0.02 5.22 -2.33
C ARG A 126 0.67 3.91 -1.97
N ILE A 127 1.06 3.72 -0.71
CA ILE A 127 1.64 2.46 -0.27
C ILE A 127 0.56 1.38 -0.35
N THR A 128 0.87 0.31 -1.06
CA THR A 128 -0.03 -0.82 -1.30
C THR A 128 0.44 -2.09 -0.62
N ARG A 129 1.76 -2.23 -0.37
CA ARG A 129 2.39 -3.45 0.12
C ARG A 129 3.39 -3.17 1.24
N VAL A 130 3.28 -3.94 2.33
CA VAL A 130 4.25 -4.04 3.41
C VAL A 130 4.80 -5.47 3.44
N GLU A 131 6.05 -5.63 3.02
CA GLU A 131 6.66 -6.94 2.76
C GLU A 131 7.14 -7.67 4.03
N GLY A 132 7.66 -8.88 3.81
CA GLY A 132 8.12 -9.81 4.84
C GLY A 132 9.04 -9.16 5.88
N GLY A 133 8.64 -9.20 7.13
CA GLY A 133 9.41 -8.69 8.25
C GLY A 133 9.75 -7.19 8.23
N ALA A 134 9.04 -6.36 7.47
CA ALA A 134 9.36 -4.95 7.24
C ALA A 134 9.65 -4.13 8.52
N PHE A 135 8.97 -4.41 9.64
CA PHE A 135 9.10 -3.71 10.92
C PHE A 135 9.43 -4.66 12.09
N VAL A 136 10.03 -5.81 11.82
CA VAL A 136 10.32 -6.82 12.85
C VAL A 136 11.24 -6.24 13.92
N GLY A 137 10.91 -6.42 15.20
CA GLY A 137 11.73 -5.93 16.31
C GLY A 137 11.78 -4.41 16.44
N CYS A 138 10.84 -3.68 15.84
CA CYS A 138 10.59 -2.28 16.19
C CYS A 138 9.87 -2.21 17.55
N GLU A 139 10.56 -2.57 18.63
CA GLU A 139 9.96 -2.81 19.95
C GLU A 139 9.26 -1.58 20.55
N ALA A 140 9.69 -0.36 20.17
CA ALA A 140 9.06 0.88 20.61
C ALA A 140 7.85 1.31 19.75
N LEU A 141 7.55 0.62 18.65
CA LEU A 141 6.49 1.01 17.71
C LEU A 141 5.12 0.80 18.33
N LYS A 142 4.50 1.92 18.75
CA LYS A 142 3.18 1.95 19.37
C LYS A 142 2.07 2.14 18.36
N THR A 143 2.33 2.87 17.27
CA THR A 143 1.29 3.20 16.29
C THR A 143 1.82 3.14 14.87
N ILE A 144 1.09 2.44 13.99
CA ILE A 144 1.26 2.57 12.55
C ILE A 144 -0.05 3.01 11.91
N THR A 145 -0.02 4.12 11.17
CA THR A 145 -1.14 4.56 10.35
C THR A 145 -1.04 3.92 8.98
N VAL A 146 -2.02 3.08 8.64
CA VAL A 146 -2.09 2.32 7.40
C VAL A 146 -3.21 2.90 6.51
N PRO A 147 -2.90 3.42 5.31
CA PRO A 147 -3.89 3.99 4.40
C PRO A 147 -4.75 2.91 3.76
N GLY A 148 -5.89 3.30 3.22
CA GLY A 148 -6.84 2.39 2.57
C GLY A 148 -6.32 1.72 1.29
N SER A 149 -5.21 2.22 0.74
CA SER A 149 -4.53 1.65 -0.43
C SER A 149 -3.79 0.35 -0.12
N VAL A 150 -3.43 0.10 1.15
CA VAL A 150 -2.71 -1.12 1.55
C VAL A 150 -3.63 -2.33 1.42
N TYR A 151 -3.19 -3.31 0.66
CA TYR A 151 -3.91 -4.57 0.44
C TYR A 151 -3.08 -5.81 0.79
N TYR A 152 -1.81 -5.61 1.12
CA TYR A 152 -0.91 -6.67 1.51
C TYR A 152 -0.02 -6.22 2.65
N ILE A 153 -0.03 -7.01 3.72
CA ILE A 153 0.87 -6.91 4.85
C ILE A 153 1.31 -8.34 5.14
N SER A 154 2.62 -8.59 5.11
CA SER A 154 3.13 -9.92 5.45
C SER A 154 2.77 -10.31 6.89
N SER A 155 2.46 -11.58 7.10
CA SER A 155 2.08 -12.15 8.42
C SER A 155 3.10 -11.89 9.54
N ASP A 156 4.37 -11.66 9.18
CA ASP A 156 5.48 -11.41 10.09
C ASP A 156 5.93 -9.94 10.10
N ALA A 157 5.26 -9.04 9.36
CA ALA A 157 5.69 -7.66 9.16
C ALA A 157 5.94 -6.89 10.48
N PHE A 158 5.18 -7.23 11.53
CA PHE A 158 5.25 -6.59 12.85
C PHE A 158 5.67 -7.55 13.97
N TYR A 159 6.36 -8.65 13.67
CA TYR A 159 6.84 -9.57 14.70
C TYR A 159 7.71 -8.82 15.74
N ASN A 160 7.52 -9.09 17.03
CA ASN A 160 8.14 -8.35 18.14
C ASN A 160 7.82 -6.84 18.22
N CYS A 161 6.70 -6.37 17.67
CA CYS A 161 6.14 -5.04 17.96
C CYS A 161 5.08 -5.17 19.07
N PHE A 162 5.52 -5.24 20.33
CA PHE A 162 4.67 -5.71 21.45
C PHE A 162 3.50 -4.78 21.83
N ASP A 163 3.65 -3.47 21.65
CA ASP A 163 2.67 -2.46 22.05
C ASP A 163 1.96 -1.81 20.83
N LEU A 164 2.02 -2.47 19.66
CA LEU A 164 1.53 -1.93 18.40
C LEU A 164 0.00 -1.78 18.39
N THR A 165 -0.48 -0.62 17.93
CA THR A 165 -1.84 -0.39 17.46
C THR A 165 -1.80 0.00 15.98
N ILE A 166 -2.61 -0.65 15.16
CA ILE A 166 -2.80 -0.28 13.76
C ILE A 166 -3.92 0.75 13.69
N VAL A 167 -3.64 1.94 13.16
CA VAL A 167 -4.63 2.97 12.87
C VAL A 167 -5.01 2.87 11.40
N GLY A 168 -6.29 2.76 11.07
CA GLY A 168 -6.74 2.53 9.71
C GLY A 168 -8.18 2.96 9.45
N ILE A 169 -8.64 2.70 8.23
CA ILE A 169 -10.03 2.92 7.82
C ILE A 169 -10.88 1.70 8.26
N PRO A 170 -12.07 1.89 8.86
CA PRO A 170 -12.99 0.79 9.10
C PRO A 170 -13.35 0.04 7.81
N GLY A 171 -13.30 -1.28 7.83
CA GLY A 171 -13.49 -2.17 6.68
C GLY A 171 -12.26 -2.31 5.77
N SER A 172 -11.12 -1.73 6.12
CA SER A 172 -9.89 -1.86 5.31
C SER A 172 -9.19 -3.21 5.49
N TYR A 173 -8.23 -3.51 4.60
CA TYR A 173 -7.34 -4.64 4.77
C TYR A 173 -6.57 -4.57 6.10
N ALA A 174 -6.16 -3.38 6.53
CA ALA A 174 -5.48 -3.17 7.80
C ALA A 174 -6.32 -3.63 9.00
N GLU A 175 -7.64 -3.41 8.98
CA GLU A 175 -8.54 -3.92 10.02
C GLU A 175 -8.60 -5.45 10.00
N THR A 176 -8.71 -6.06 8.81
CA THR A 176 -8.71 -7.52 8.65
C THR A 176 -7.43 -8.13 9.21
N PHE A 177 -6.28 -7.62 8.76
CA PHE A 177 -4.96 -8.05 9.23
C PHE A 177 -4.83 -7.92 10.75
N SER A 178 -5.28 -6.79 11.31
CA SER A 178 -5.25 -6.57 12.76
C SER A 178 -6.04 -7.64 13.52
N LYS A 179 -7.23 -8.00 13.04
CA LYS A 179 -8.07 -9.06 13.63
C LYS A 179 -7.43 -10.45 13.52
N GLU A 180 -6.83 -10.78 12.39
CA GLU A 180 -6.20 -12.09 12.16
C GLU A 180 -4.93 -12.31 13.00
N HIS A 181 -4.26 -11.23 13.37
CA HIS A 181 -3.00 -11.24 14.12
C HIS A 181 -3.13 -10.79 15.59
N ASP A 182 -4.36 -10.63 16.09
CA ASP A 182 -4.65 -10.15 17.46
C ASP A 182 -3.97 -8.81 17.80
N ILE A 183 -3.84 -7.91 16.82
CA ILE A 183 -3.27 -6.57 16.98
C ILE A 183 -4.41 -5.56 17.22
N PRO A 184 -4.33 -4.67 18.23
CA PRO A 184 -5.29 -3.58 18.41
C PRO A 184 -5.49 -2.72 17.16
N PHE A 185 -6.75 -2.44 16.81
CA PHE A 185 -7.11 -1.60 15.67
C PHE A 185 -7.85 -0.33 16.11
N ASP A 186 -7.40 0.82 15.63
CA ASP A 186 -8.08 2.11 15.74
C ASP A 186 -8.63 2.54 14.37
N GLY A 187 -9.95 2.41 14.19
CA GLY A 187 -10.68 2.79 12.98
C GLY A 187 -10.92 4.30 12.83
N SER A 188 -10.02 5.14 13.32
CA SER A 188 -10.21 6.59 13.37
C SER A 188 -9.92 7.31 12.06
N LEU A 189 -9.33 6.65 11.05
CA LEU A 189 -9.18 7.25 9.73
C LEU A 189 -10.54 7.38 9.04
N PRO A 190 -10.80 8.52 8.38
CA PRO A 190 -12.04 8.71 7.65
C PRO A 190 -12.12 7.71 6.49
N ALA A 191 -13.24 6.99 6.39
CA ALA A 191 -13.54 6.25 5.18
C ALA A 191 -13.61 7.24 4.00
N PRO A 192 -13.04 6.91 2.82
CA PRO A 192 -13.31 7.67 1.61
C PRO A 192 -14.82 7.67 1.35
N GLU A 193 -15.39 8.75 0.81
CA GLU A 193 -16.85 8.75 0.58
C GLU A 193 -17.23 7.54 -0.31
N GLU A 194 -18.31 6.85 0.05
CA GLU A 194 -18.65 5.56 -0.55
C GLU A 194 -18.71 5.64 -2.08
N ILE A 195 -18.07 4.69 -2.74
CA ILE A 195 -18.27 4.47 -4.16
C ILE A 195 -19.44 3.51 -4.29
N MET A 196 -20.49 3.96 -4.95
CA MET A 196 -21.63 3.13 -5.29
C MET A 196 -21.31 2.32 -6.55
N VAL A 197 -21.89 1.13 -6.67
CA VAL A 197 -21.79 0.32 -7.89
C VAL A 197 -23.18 -0.14 -8.28
N SER A 198 -23.58 0.16 -9.51
CA SER A 198 -24.85 -0.28 -10.10
C SER A 198 -24.54 -1.23 -11.24
N VAL A 199 -25.19 -2.40 -11.24
CA VAL A 199 -25.17 -3.35 -12.36
C VAL A 199 -26.57 -3.46 -12.93
N ASN A 200 -26.74 -3.25 -14.24
CA ASN A 200 -28.03 -3.29 -14.92
C ASN A 200 -29.09 -2.44 -14.19
N ARG A 201 -28.70 -1.21 -13.83
CA ARG A 201 -29.50 -0.23 -13.06
C ARG A 201 -29.92 -0.65 -11.64
N SER A 202 -29.36 -1.73 -11.12
CA SER A 202 -29.58 -2.19 -9.75
C SER A 202 -28.37 -1.87 -8.91
N LEU A 203 -28.56 -1.07 -7.85
CA LEU A 203 -27.51 -0.77 -6.89
C LEU A 203 -27.11 -2.03 -6.12
N LEU A 204 -25.82 -2.33 -6.10
CA LEU A 204 -25.26 -3.43 -5.32
C LEU A 204 -24.89 -2.96 -3.90
N THR A 205 -25.07 -3.85 -2.95
CA THR A 205 -24.57 -3.71 -1.58
C THR A 205 -23.42 -4.67 -1.37
N PHE A 206 -22.38 -4.23 -0.67
CA PHE A 206 -21.20 -5.03 -0.40
C PHE A 206 -20.98 -5.16 1.11
N ASP A 207 -20.54 -6.34 1.53
CA ASP A 207 -19.99 -6.57 2.86
C ASP A 207 -18.57 -6.01 2.97
N GLN A 208 -17.79 -6.10 1.89
CA GLN A 208 -16.55 -5.36 1.69
C GLN A 208 -16.78 -4.22 0.69
N PRO A 209 -16.84 -2.94 1.14
CA PRO A 209 -17.11 -1.83 0.24
C PRO A 209 -16.00 -1.64 -0.80
N PRO A 210 -16.29 -1.01 -1.95
CA PRO A 210 -15.28 -0.69 -2.94
C PRO A 210 -14.19 0.21 -2.36
N VAL A 211 -12.94 -0.03 -2.78
CA VAL A 211 -11.77 0.73 -2.34
C VAL A 211 -11.06 1.36 -3.53
N ILE A 212 -10.39 2.49 -3.32
CA ILE A 212 -9.53 3.10 -4.34
C ILE A 212 -8.09 2.68 -4.07
N VAL A 213 -7.47 2.05 -5.04
CA VAL A 213 -6.04 1.71 -5.01
C VAL A 213 -5.42 2.23 -6.31
N ASN A 214 -4.39 3.07 -6.22
CA ASN A 214 -3.72 3.67 -7.39
C ASN A 214 -4.69 4.27 -8.43
N ASP A 215 -5.64 5.08 -7.98
CA ASP A 215 -6.66 5.71 -8.84
C ASP A 215 -7.60 4.69 -9.56
N ARG A 216 -7.66 3.44 -9.08
CA ARG A 216 -8.60 2.40 -9.55
C ARG A 216 -9.61 2.04 -8.48
N THR A 217 -10.87 1.98 -8.87
CA THR A 217 -11.94 1.41 -8.04
C THR A 217 -11.86 -0.11 -8.09
N LEU A 218 -11.50 -0.71 -6.96
CA LEU A 218 -11.53 -2.14 -6.73
C LEU A 218 -12.86 -2.51 -6.07
N VAL A 219 -13.46 -3.60 -6.55
CA VAL A 219 -14.77 -4.09 -6.12
C VAL A 219 -14.72 -5.59 -5.83
N PRO A 220 -15.61 -6.14 -4.99
CA PRO A 220 -15.72 -7.58 -4.81
C PRO A 220 -16.08 -8.27 -6.12
N LEU A 221 -15.13 -8.99 -6.70
CA LEU A 221 -15.24 -9.60 -8.03
C LEU A 221 -16.46 -10.52 -8.13
N ARG A 222 -16.68 -11.36 -7.10
CA ARG A 222 -17.82 -12.29 -7.07
C ARG A 222 -19.14 -11.56 -7.23
N ALA A 223 -19.34 -10.45 -6.51
CA ALA A 223 -20.58 -9.69 -6.56
C ALA A 223 -20.84 -9.10 -7.96
N ILE A 224 -19.80 -8.59 -8.63
CA ILE A 224 -19.94 -8.05 -9.99
C ILE A 224 -20.25 -9.17 -10.99
N PHE A 225 -19.51 -10.27 -10.93
CA PHE A 225 -19.69 -11.39 -11.84
C PHE A 225 -21.05 -12.05 -11.70
N GLU A 226 -21.49 -12.33 -10.47
CA GLU A 226 -22.81 -12.91 -10.22
C GLU A 226 -23.94 -11.93 -10.64
N ALA A 227 -23.77 -10.62 -10.42
CA ALA A 227 -24.71 -9.61 -10.89
C ALA A 227 -24.78 -9.49 -12.43
N LEU A 228 -23.69 -9.81 -13.12
CA LEU A 228 -23.61 -9.94 -14.59
C LEU A 228 -24.02 -11.34 -15.08
N GLY A 229 -24.53 -12.21 -14.21
CA GLY A 229 -25.04 -13.54 -14.58
C GLY A 229 -23.97 -14.61 -14.75
N ALA A 230 -22.74 -14.38 -14.31
CA ALA A 230 -21.67 -15.38 -14.33
C ALA A 230 -21.73 -16.29 -13.09
N VAL A 231 -21.34 -17.55 -13.27
CA VAL A 231 -21.09 -18.51 -12.17
C VAL A 231 -19.64 -18.37 -11.73
N VAL A 232 -19.40 -18.22 -10.43
CA VAL A 232 -18.06 -17.93 -9.88
C VAL A 232 -17.60 -19.01 -8.90
N ASP A 233 -16.42 -19.57 -9.16
CA ASP A 233 -15.76 -20.60 -8.35
C ASP A 233 -14.42 -20.07 -7.78
N TRP A 234 -14.02 -20.59 -6.61
CA TRP A 234 -12.77 -20.28 -5.94
C TRP A 234 -11.97 -21.55 -5.67
N GLU A 235 -10.72 -21.59 -6.14
CA GLU A 235 -9.74 -22.63 -5.81
C GLU A 235 -8.74 -22.09 -4.79
N PRO A 236 -8.82 -22.50 -3.51
CA PRO A 236 -7.97 -21.96 -2.45
C PRO A 236 -6.50 -22.31 -2.61
N THR A 237 -6.17 -23.48 -3.18
CA THR A 237 -4.78 -23.97 -3.26
C THR A 237 -3.95 -23.11 -4.20
N THR A 238 -4.53 -22.76 -5.35
CA THR A 238 -3.88 -21.94 -6.37
C THR A 238 -4.29 -20.46 -6.26
N ARG A 239 -5.06 -20.10 -5.23
CA ARG A 239 -5.63 -18.76 -5.02
C ARG A 239 -6.28 -18.21 -6.30
N THR A 240 -7.06 -19.06 -6.98
CA THR A 240 -7.60 -18.75 -8.31
C THR A 240 -9.10 -18.57 -8.25
N VAL A 241 -9.59 -17.45 -8.79
CA VAL A 241 -11.01 -17.26 -9.09
C VAL A 241 -11.26 -17.62 -10.55
N THR A 242 -12.31 -18.40 -10.80
CA THR A 242 -12.82 -18.60 -12.17
C THR A 242 -14.26 -18.15 -12.29
N ALA A 243 -14.62 -17.55 -13.41
CA ALA A 243 -15.99 -17.14 -13.69
C ALA A 243 -16.41 -17.53 -15.10
N ARG A 244 -17.65 -17.97 -15.27
CA ARG A 244 -18.19 -18.42 -16.55
C ARG A 244 -19.54 -17.79 -16.84
N ARG A 245 -19.67 -17.23 -18.04
CA ARG A 245 -20.92 -16.72 -18.59
C ARG A 245 -20.93 -17.00 -20.08
N ASP A 246 -21.94 -17.73 -20.56
CA ASP A 246 -22.04 -18.14 -21.96
C ASP A 246 -20.75 -18.80 -22.49
N ASP A 247 -20.11 -18.22 -23.51
CA ASP A 247 -18.84 -18.65 -24.09
C ASP A 247 -17.61 -17.94 -23.50
N ILE A 248 -17.81 -17.09 -22.49
CA ILE A 248 -16.75 -16.36 -21.79
C ILE A 248 -16.33 -17.13 -20.54
N ASN A 249 -15.05 -17.49 -20.50
CA ASN A 249 -14.37 -18.03 -19.32
C ASN A 249 -13.31 -17.05 -18.86
N ILE A 250 -13.40 -16.63 -17.60
CA ILE A 250 -12.42 -15.80 -16.93
C ILE A 250 -11.69 -16.66 -15.90
N SER A 251 -10.37 -16.54 -15.83
CA SER A 251 -9.59 -16.99 -14.66
C SER A 251 -8.63 -15.91 -14.22
N LEU A 252 -8.45 -15.81 -12.91
CA LEU A 252 -7.62 -14.80 -12.27
C LEU A 252 -6.94 -15.42 -11.06
N VAL A 253 -5.63 -15.22 -10.95
CA VAL A 253 -4.86 -15.61 -9.77
C VAL A 253 -4.66 -14.37 -8.91
N VAL A 254 -5.01 -14.46 -7.64
CA VAL A 254 -4.77 -13.38 -6.68
C VAL A 254 -3.28 -13.04 -6.63
N ASP A 255 -2.97 -11.77 -6.41
CA ASP A 255 -1.63 -11.19 -6.38
C ASP A 255 -0.93 -11.16 -7.76
N THR A 256 -1.70 -11.35 -8.84
CA THR A 256 -1.20 -11.23 -10.22
C THR A 256 -1.89 -10.10 -10.98
N ASN A 257 -1.16 -9.53 -11.92
CA ASN A 257 -1.63 -8.49 -12.84
C ASN A 257 -2.28 -9.05 -14.11
N ILE A 258 -2.73 -10.32 -14.09
CA ILE A 258 -3.24 -10.99 -15.28
C ILE A 258 -4.64 -11.54 -15.03
N ILE A 259 -5.57 -11.14 -15.88
CA ILE A 259 -6.87 -11.79 -16.07
C ILE A 259 -6.79 -12.60 -17.36
N LYS A 260 -7.11 -13.90 -17.32
CA LYS A 260 -7.20 -14.71 -18.53
C LYS A 260 -8.64 -14.75 -19.01
N LYS A 261 -8.92 -14.21 -20.20
CA LYS A 261 -10.21 -14.32 -20.90
C LYS A 261 -10.10 -15.31 -22.05
N ASN A 262 -10.80 -16.44 -21.95
CA ASN A 262 -10.75 -17.51 -22.96
C ASN A 262 -9.30 -17.94 -23.30
N GLY A 263 -8.42 -17.91 -22.30
CA GLY A 263 -7.00 -18.25 -22.42
C GLY A 263 -6.09 -17.09 -22.86
N ALA A 264 -6.63 -15.94 -23.27
CA ALA A 264 -5.85 -14.75 -23.61
C ALA A 264 -5.60 -13.88 -22.37
N ASP A 265 -4.38 -13.37 -22.22
CA ASP A 265 -3.99 -12.54 -21.09
C ASP A 265 -4.46 -11.09 -21.29
N ILE A 266 -5.07 -10.54 -20.24
CA ILE A 266 -5.44 -9.12 -20.09
C ILE A 266 -4.65 -8.61 -18.89
N GLU A 267 -3.76 -7.64 -19.14
CA GLU A 267 -2.96 -7.02 -18.09
C GLU A 267 -3.79 -5.97 -17.35
N ILE A 268 -3.71 -5.98 -16.02
CA ILE A 268 -4.29 -4.99 -15.13
C ILE A 268 -3.19 -4.28 -14.36
N ASP A 269 -3.35 -2.98 -14.13
CA ASP A 269 -2.37 -2.13 -13.46
C ASP A 269 -2.39 -2.24 -11.94
N VAL A 270 -3.49 -2.75 -11.37
CA VAL A 270 -3.60 -3.13 -9.97
C VAL A 270 -3.95 -4.62 -9.90
N PRO A 271 -3.14 -5.45 -9.23
CA PRO A 271 -3.40 -6.88 -9.14
C PRO A 271 -4.72 -7.15 -8.44
N ALA A 272 -5.30 -8.31 -8.75
CA ALA A 272 -6.37 -8.84 -7.92
C ALA A 272 -5.85 -9.12 -6.51
N GLN A 273 -6.58 -8.73 -5.50
CA GLN A 273 -6.11 -8.80 -4.10
C GLN A 273 -7.19 -9.36 -3.20
N ILE A 274 -6.80 -9.88 -2.03
CA ILE A 274 -7.76 -10.30 -1.00
C ILE A 274 -7.88 -9.17 0.02
N VAL A 275 -9.11 -8.68 0.23
CA VAL A 275 -9.44 -7.78 1.34
C VAL A 275 -10.53 -8.45 2.16
N GLY A 276 -10.26 -8.73 3.44
CA GLY A 276 -11.12 -9.61 4.22
C GLY A 276 -11.16 -11.01 3.62
N ASP A 277 -12.37 -11.48 3.34
CA ASP A 277 -12.66 -12.74 2.64
C ASP A 277 -13.10 -12.51 1.18
N ARG A 278 -12.81 -11.33 0.59
CA ARG A 278 -13.26 -10.95 -0.75
C ARG A 278 -12.08 -10.73 -1.69
N THR A 279 -12.19 -11.28 -2.91
CA THR A 279 -11.29 -10.93 -4.02
C THR A 279 -11.71 -9.59 -4.60
N MET A 280 -10.86 -8.58 -4.45
CA MET A 280 -11.03 -7.22 -4.92
C MET A 280 -10.23 -7.02 -6.22
N VAL A 281 -10.87 -6.50 -7.27
CA VAL A 281 -10.26 -6.36 -8.61
C VAL A 281 -10.74 -5.08 -9.27
N PRO A 282 -9.93 -4.41 -10.12
CA PRO A 282 -10.36 -3.24 -10.88
C PRO A 282 -11.68 -3.49 -11.60
N VAL A 283 -12.72 -2.71 -11.24
CA VAL A 283 -14.10 -2.92 -11.70
C VAL A 283 -14.21 -2.91 -13.22
N ARG A 284 -13.50 -2.01 -13.89
CA ARG A 284 -13.51 -1.89 -15.35
C ARG A 284 -13.01 -3.16 -16.02
N ALA A 285 -11.85 -3.67 -15.56
CA ALA A 285 -11.21 -4.83 -16.17
C ALA A 285 -12.10 -6.08 -16.09
N ILE A 286 -12.74 -6.31 -14.94
CA ILE A 286 -13.61 -7.49 -14.77
C ILE A 286 -14.91 -7.35 -15.56
N SER A 287 -15.57 -6.19 -15.53
CA SER A 287 -16.83 -5.97 -16.24
C SER A 287 -16.65 -6.06 -17.77
N GLU A 288 -15.64 -5.38 -18.32
CA GLU A 288 -15.34 -5.41 -19.75
C GLU A 288 -14.88 -6.81 -20.19
N SER A 289 -14.25 -7.59 -19.31
CA SER A 289 -13.91 -8.98 -19.60
C SER A 289 -15.14 -9.86 -19.86
N LEU A 290 -16.28 -9.56 -19.21
CA LEU A 290 -17.58 -10.20 -19.47
C LEU A 290 -18.40 -9.52 -20.58
N GLY A 291 -17.85 -8.49 -21.24
CA GLY A 291 -18.53 -7.77 -22.32
C GLY A 291 -19.43 -6.62 -21.88
N ALA A 292 -19.49 -6.32 -20.57
CA ALA A 292 -20.25 -5.19 -20.06
C ALA A 292 -19.53 -3.86 -20.30
N SER A 293 -20.31 -2.79 -20.42
CA SER A 293 -19.83 -1.41 -20.45
C SER A 293 -19.64 -0.86 -19.03
N VAL A 294 -18.68 0.05 -18.83
CA VAL A 294 -18.41 0.69 -17.53
C VAL A 294 -18.26 2.19 -17.67
N ASP A 295 -19.11 2.91 -16.94
CA ASP A 295 -19.13 4.38 -16.84
C ASP A 295 -19.02 4.86 -15.39
N TRP A 296 -18.70 6.14 -15.22
CA TRP A 296 -18.59 6.81 -13.92
C TRP A 296 -19.55 8.00 -13.87
N ASP A 297 -20.45 8.00 -12.90
CA ASP A 297 -21.27 9.17 -12.56
C ASP A 297 -20.61 9.93 -11.40
N PRO A 298 -19.97 11.10 -11.66
CA PRO A 298 -19.32 11.89 -10.62
C PRO A 298 -20.31 12.57 -9.66
N ALA A 299 -21.56 12.79 -10.07
CA ALA A 299 -22.54 13.47 -9.24
C ALA A 299 -23.05 12.56 -8.11
N THR A 300 -23.21 11.28 -8.42
CA THR A 300 -23.64 10.26 -7.44
C THR A 300 -22.49 9.41 -6.91
N ARG A 301 -21.26 9.55 -7.45
CA ARG A 301 -20.11 8.70 -7.15
C ARG A 301 -20.39 7.22 -7.43
N THR A 302 -21.06 6.95 -8.55
CA THR A 302 -21.49 5.60 -8.92
C THR A 302 -20.70 5.07 -10.11
N VAL A 303 -20.16 3.87 -9.97
CA VAL A 303 -19.73 3.06 -11.11
C VAL A 303 -20.97 2.41 -11.72
N LEU A 304 -21.26 2.75 -12.98
CA LEU A 304 -22.39 2.22 -13.74
C LEU A 304 -21.88 1.10 -14.64
N ILE A 305 -22.46 -0.09 -14.52
CA ILE A 305 -22.13 -1.27 -15.31
C ILE A 305 -23.40 -1.76 -16.00
N ASP A 306 -23.38 -1.83 -17.32
CA ASP A 306 -24.52 -2.26 -18.13
C ASP A 306 -24.08 -3.29 -19.19
N ASP A 307 -24.85 -4.38 -19.32
CA ASP A 307 -24.70 -5.42 -20.36
C ASP A 307 -25.21 -5.01 -21.75
#